data_AF-A0A5K8AKM4-F1
#
_entry.id   AF-A0A5K8AKM4-F1
#
_cell.length_a   1.000
_cell.length_b   1.000
_cell.length_c   1.000
_cell.angle_alpha   90.00
_cell.angle_beta   90.00
_cell.angle_gamma   90.00
#
_symmetry.space_group_name_H-M   'P 1'
#
loop_
_entity.id
_entity.type
_entity.pdbx_description
1 polymer ?
#
loop_
_entity_poly.entity_id
_entity_poly.type
_entity_poly.pdbx_seq_one_letter_code
_entity_poly.pdbx_strand_id
1 'polypeptide(L)' 'MESNIDLHEMDAMVRRIQLAAERLNRLGEKFPTLAKNSLHVLTSAKTLELNIGDLLHLNDAKGAKVA' A
#
# COMPACT_ATOMS: atom_id res chain seq x y z
N MET A 1 -16.86 16.00 -13.03
CA MET A 1 -17.24 15.03 -12.00
C MET A 1 -15.96 14.31 -11.64
N GLU A 2 -15.19 14.91 -10.73
CA GLU A 2 -13.92 14.31 -10.30
C GLU A 2 -14.27 12.99 -9.62
N SER A 3 -13.75 11.89 -10.17
CA SER A 3 -13.75 10.60 -9.49
C SER A 3 -13.25 10.86 -8.09
N ASN A 4 -14.12 10.72 -7.10
CA ASN A 4 -13.75 10.82 -5.70
C ASN A 4 -12.87 9.58 -5.44
N ILE A 5 -11.58 9.73 -5.73
CA ILE A 5 -10.58 8.69 -5.56
C ILE A 5 -10.57 8.44 -4.06
N ASP A 6 -11.14 7.31 -3.65
CA ASP A 6 -11.17 6.94 -2.25
C ASP A 6 -9.75 6.51 -1.83
N LEU A 7 -8.96 7.48 -1.38
CA LEU A 7 -7.61 7.28 -0.88
C LEU A 7 -7.58 6.32 0.31
N HIS A 8 -8.68 6.23 1.09
CA HIS A 8 -8.79 5.25 2.18
C HIS A 8 -9.02 3.85 1.64
N GLU A 9 -9.78 3.69 0.56
CA GLU A 9 -9.90 2.39 -0.14
C GLU A 9 -8.55 1.95 -0.72
N MET A 10 -7.79 2.88 -1.30
CA MET A 10 -6.44 2.61 -1.79
C MET A 10 -5.49 2.17 -0.66
N ASP A 11 -5.51 2.85 0.50
CA ASP A 11 -4.74 2.45 1.68
C ASP A 11 -5.15 1.05 2.17
N ALA A 12 -6.45 0.76 2.24
CA ALA A 12 -6.94 -0.56 2.63
C ALA A 12 -6.48 -1.65 1.65
N MET A 13 -6.49 -1.38 0.34
CA MET A 13 -6.00 -2.30 -0.68
C MET A 13 -4.50 -2.57 -0.55
N VAL A 14 -3.67 -1.52 -0.37
CA VAL A 14 -2.22 -1.70 -0.27
C VAL A 14 -1.83 -2.48 0.99
N ARG A 15 -2.50 -2.25 2.13
CA ARG A 15 -2.30 -3.04 3.35
C ARG A 15 -2.61 -4.52 3.15
N ARG A 16 -3.68 -4.85 2.42
CA ARG A 16 -4.03 -6.25 2.09
C ARG A 16 -2.94 -6.91 1.24
N ILE A 17 -2.37 -6.18 0.27
CA ILE A 17 -1.27 -6.67 -0.56
C ILE A 17 -0.03 -6.94 0.29
N GLN A 18 0.32 -6.05 1.22
CA GLN A 18 1.45 -6.26 2.13
C GLN A 18 1.29 -7.54 2.96
N LEU A 19 0.13 -7.75 3.58
CA LEU A 19 -0.16 -8.94 4.38
C LEU A 19 -0.06 -10.23 3.53
N ALA A 20 -0.56 -10.20 2.30
CA ALA A 20 -0.46 -11.32 1.38
C ALA A 20 0.99 -11.60 0.98
N ALA A 21 1.77 -10.56 0.67
CA ALA A 21 3.17 -10.67 0.29
C ALA A 21 4.04 -11.19 1.44
N GLU A 22 3.83 -10.72 2.67
CA GLU A 22 4.50 -11.26 3.86
C GLU A 22 4.17 -12.73 4.09
N ARG A 23 2.90 -13.11 3.94
CA ARG A 23 2.47 -14.50 4.09
C ARG A 23 3.11 -15.38 3.02
N LEU A 24 3.14 -14.95 1.77
CA LEU A 24 3.80 -15.66 0.67
C LEU A 24 5.30 -15.80 0.89
N ASN A 25 5.96 -14.77 1.44
CA ASN A 25 7.37 -14.81 1.75
C ASN A 25 7.69 -15.86 2.82
N ARG A 26 6.94 -15.87 3.93
CA ARG A 26 7.09 -16.88 5.00
C ARG A 26 6.80 -18.31 4.53
N LEU A 27 5.70 -18.51 3.80
CA LEU A 27 5.35 -19.84 3.28
C LEU A 27 6.31 -20.30 2.16
N GLY A 28 6.90 -19.34 1.45
CA GLY A 28 7.81 -19.55 0.33
C GLY A 28 9.27 -19.75 0.74
N GLU A 29 9.64 -19.80 2.02
CA GLU A 29 11.04 -19.91 2.48
C GLU A 29 11.81 -21.09 1.85
N LYS A 30 11.13 -22.20 1.58
CA LYS A 30 11.71 -23.38 0.92
C LYS A 30 11.84 -23.25 -0.60
N PHE A 31 11.29 -22.19 -1.19
CA PHE A 31 11.25 -21.91 -2.62
C PHE A 31 11.89 -20.54 -2.89
N PRO A 32 13.22 -20.47 -3.09
CA PRO A 32 13.96 -19.21 -3.08
C PRO A 32 13.41 -18.13 -4.03
N THR A 33 13.00 -18.52 -5.23
CA THR A 33 12.40 -17.60 -6.21
C THR A 33 11.07 -17.02 -5.73
N LEU A 34 10.24 -17.84 -5.06
CA LEU A 34 8.96 -17.39 -4.49
C LEU A 34 9.19 -16.44 -3.32
N ALA A 35 10.11 -16.77 -2.40
CA ALA A 35 10.49 -15.89 -1.30
C ALA A 35 11.03 -14.54 -1.81
N LYS A 36 11.91 -14.56 -2.82
CA LYS A 36 12.45 -13.33 -3.42
C LYS A 36 11.37 -12.47 -4.07
N ASN A 37 10.50 -13.06 -4.88
CA ASN A 37 9.46 -12.31 -5.58
C ASN A 37 8.40 -11.75 -4.63
N SER A 38 8.00 -12.52 -3.61
CA SER A 38 7.09 -12.03 -2.56
C SER A 38 7.71 -10.90 -1.72
N LEU A 39 9.01 -10.94 -1.45
CA LEU A 39 9.72 -9.83 -0.82
C LEU A 39 9.72 -8.58 -1.71
N HIS A 40 9.94 -8.71 -3.01
CA HIS A 40 9.86 -7.57 -3.93
C HIS A 40 8.45 -6.95 -3.97
N VAL A 41 7.40 -7.78 -4.01
CA VAL A 41 6.01 -7.29 -3.93
C VAL A 41 5.76 -6.54 -2.62
N LEU A 42 6.25 -7.07 -1.49
CA LEU A 42 6.14 -6.41 -0.19
C LEU A 42 6.83 -5.04 -0.19
N THR A 43 8.03 -4.94 -0.74
CA THR A 43 8.76 -3.66 -0.86
C THR A 43 7.97 -2.66 -1.69
N SER A 44 7.47 -3.05 -2.87
CA SER A 44 6.65 -2.16 -3.70
C SER A 44 5.37 -1.72 -3.00
N ALA A 45 4.71 -2.62 -2.27
CA ALA A 45 3.50 -2.30 -1.51
C ALA A 45 3.78 -1.34 -0.34
N LYS A 46 4.94 -1.42 0.30
CA LYS A 46 5.36 -0.43 1.33
C LYS A 46 5.59 0.95 0.71
N THR A 47 6.21 1.02 -0.46
CA THR A 47 6.37 2.29 -1.19
C THR A 47 5.02 2.90 -1.57
N LEU A 48 4.08 2.08 -2.05
CA LEU A 48 2.73 2.53 -2.37
C LEU A 48 1.99 3.06 -1.14
N GLU A 49 2.12 2.41 0.02
CA GLU A 49 1.54 2.90 1.28
C GLU A 49 2.08 4.29 1.64
N LEU A 50 3.38 4.52 1.51
CA LEU A 50 3.96 5.86 1.72
C LEU A 50 3.39 6.89 0.75
N ASN A 51 3.30 6.56 -0.55
CA ASN A 51 2.74 7.47 -1.56
C ASN A 51 1.27 7.81 -1.30
N ILE A 52 0.46 6.83 -0.87
CA ILE A 52 -0.94 7.05 -0.51
C ILE A 52 -1.05 7.88 0.77
N GLY A 53 -0.19 7.61 1.77
CA GLY A 53 -0.11 8.40 2.99
C GLY A 53 0.21 9.87 2.72
N ASP A 54 1.15 10.16 1.83
CA ASP A 54 1.46 11.54 1.41
C ASP A 54 0.25 12.25 0.80
N LEU A 55 -0.54 11.54 -0.03
CA LEU A 55 -1.75 12.07 -0.64
C LEU A 55 -2.86 12.33 0.39
N LEU A 56 -3.04 11.43 1.36
CA LEU A 56 -4.00 11.60 2.46
C LEU A 56 -3.65 12.84 3.30
N HIS A 57 -2.39 13.00 3.70
CA HIS A 57 -1.94 14.19 4.44
C HIS A 57 -2.19 15.50 3.67
N LEU A 58 -1.96 15.51 2.35
CA LEU A 58 -2.24 16.68 1.50
C LEU A 58 -3.74 16.99 1.39
N ASN A 59 -4.59 15.97 1.38
CA ASN A 59 -6.04 16.13 1.33
C ASN A 59 -6.58 16.74 2.64
N ASP A 60 -6.13 16.23 3.78
CA ASP A 60 -6.51 16.74 5.11
C ASP A 60 -6.08 18.19 5.31
N ALA A 61 -4.86 18.54 4.88
CA ALA A 61 -4.34 19.90 4.94
C ALA A 61 -5.11 20.89 4.05
N LYS A 62 -5.68 20.42 2.92
CA LYS A 62 -6.57 21.24 2.08
C LYS A 62 -7.92 21.44 2.73
N GLY A 63 -8.53 20.40 3.29
CA GLY A 63 -9.81 20.48 4.00
C GLY A 63 -9.78 21.44 5.19
N ALA A 64 -8.67 21.48 5.94
CA ALA A 64 -8.49 22.39 7.07
C ALA A 64 -8.31 23.88 6.70
N LYS A 65 -8.02 24.22 5.43
CA LYS A 65 -7.86 25.61 4.97
C LYS A 65 -9.16 26.25 4.46
N VAL A 66 -10.22 25.46 4.27
CA VAL A 66 -11.53 25.92 3.76
C VAL A 66 -12.66 25.82 4.78
N ALA A 67 -12.36 25.41 6.02
CA ALA A 67 -13.27 25.45 7.17
C ALA A 67 -12.91 26.64 8.08
#